data_AF-A0A954MBA1-F1
#
_entry.id   AF-A0A954MBA1-F1
#
_cell.length_a   1.000
_cell.length_b   1.000
_cell.length_c   1.000
_cell.angle_alpha   90.00
_cell.angle_beta   90.00
_cell.angle_gamma   90.00
#
_symmetry.space_group_name_H-M   'P 1'
#
loop_
_entity.id
_entity.type
_entity.pdbx_description
1 polymer ?
#
loop_
_entity_poly.entity_id
_entity_poly.type
_entity_poly.pdbx_seq_one_letter_code
_entity_poly.pdbx_strand_id
1 'polypeptide(L)'
;IEFARNVMGLEDANSSEFQADTQHPVICLLEEQTNVENKGGTMRLGSQPCILSEGSRALQAYGSSEIHERHRHRYEFNSQYREQFMHAGMTPVGTSPDGSLVEVVEVPDHPWYVAVQYHPEFKSQPNRPHPLFTGFVGAALEQRQTRPRQLV
;
A
#
# COMPACT_ATOMS: atom_id res chain seq x y z
N ILE A 1 -1.49 6.21 8.54
CA ILE A 1 -1.95 7.23 9.52
C ILE A 1 -3.34 6.89 10.03
N GLU A 2 -4.39 6.94 9.19
CA GLU A 2 -5.78 6.68 9.63
C GLU A 2 -5.96 5.34 10.37
N PHE A 3 -5.43 4.25 9.79
CA PHE A 3 -5.48 2.93 10.41
C PHE A 3 -4.74 2.88 11.76
N ALA A 4 -3.56 3.50 11.83
CA ALA A 4 -2.78 3.57 13.07
C ALA A 4 -3.54 4.31 14.18
N ARG A 5 -4.21 5.41 13.85
CA ARG A 5 -4.99 6.19 14.83
C ARG A 5 -6.23 5.43 15.30
N ASN A 6 -7.03 4.93 14.37
CA ASN A 6 -8.38 4.43 14.69
C ASN A 6 -8.43 2.94 15.03
N VAL A 7 -7.52 2.13 14.51
CA VAL A 7 -7.47 0.68 14.79
C VAL A 7 -6.42 0.37 15.85
N MET A 8 -5.25 1.01 15.78
CA MET A 8 -4.14 0.73 16.69
C MET A 8 -4.06 1.68 17.90
N GLY A 9 -4.83 2.77 17.92
CA GLY A 9 -4.83 3.75 19.01
C GLY A 9 -3.59 4.64 19.10
N LEU A 10 -2.79 4.72 18.02
CA LEU A 10 -1.61 5.60 17.95
C LEU A 10 -2.07 7.02 17.60
N GLU A 11 -2.57 7.76 18.58
CA GLU A 11 -3.27 9.04 18.39
C GLU A 11 -2.45 10.08 17.62
N ASP A 12 -1.15 10.19 17.92
CA ASP A 12 -0.26 11.17 17.30
C ASP A 12 0.40 10.66 16.01
N ALA A 13 0.08 9.43 15.55
CA ALA A 13 0.69 8.84 14.37
C ALA A 13 0.56 9.74 13.16
N ASN A 14 1.69 10.00 12.47
CA ASN A 14 1.70 10.92 11.35
C ASN A 14 2.80 10.57 10.33
N SER A 15 2.85 11.33 9.24
CA SER A 15 4.01 11.40 8.35
C SER A 15 4.99 12.43 8.90
N SER A 16 6.29 12.11 8.90
CA SER A 16 7.32 13.11 9.21
C SER A 16 7.34 14.28 8.22
N GLU A 17 6.72 14.12 7.05
CA GLU A 17 6.49 15.21 6.07
C GLU A 17 5.67 16.37 6.65
N PHE A 18 4.62 16.02 7.41
CA PHE A 18 3.65 17.01 7.92
C PHE A 18 3.90 17.35 9.38
N GLN A 19 4.41 16.39 10.16
CA GLN A 19 4.63 16.54 11.59
C GLN A 19 5.92 15.82 11.97
N ALA A 20 7.04 16.54 11.91
CA ALA A 20 8.37 15.99 12.16
C ALA A 20 8.61 15.57 13.63
N ASP A 21 7.79 16.04 14.58
CA ASP A 21 7.90 15.78 16.02
C ASP A 21 6.94 14.69 16.53
N THR A 22 6.19 14.04 15.64
CA THR A 22 5.35 12.87 15.99
C THR A 22 6.18 11.78 16.68
N GLN A 23 5.65 11.19 17.75
CA GLN A 23 6.26 10.01 18.38
C GLN A 23 5.99 8.74 17.57
N HIS A 24 5.05 8.78 16.64
CA HIS A 24 4.66 7.67 15.79
C HIS A 24 4.80 7.99 14.28
N PRO A 25 6.04 8.14 13.76
CA PRO A 25 6.29 8.42 12.35
C PRO A 25 6.08 7.15 11.50
N VAL A 26 4.83 6.82 11.22
CA VAL A 26 4.44 5.62 10.44
C VAL A 26 4.76 5.76 8.95
N ILE A 27 4.93 7.01 8.48
CA ILE A 27 5.45 7.34 7.15
C ILE A 27 6.65 8.29 7.35
N CYS A 28 7.80 7.99 6.75
CA CYS A 28 9.01 8.79 6.91
C CYS A 28 9.98 8.63 5.73
N LEU A 29 11.02 9.46 5.66
CA LEU A 29 12.07 9.28 4.66
C LEU A 29 12.89 8.03 4.98
N LEU A 30 13.41 7.34 3.95
CA LEU A 30 14.28 6.16 4.15
C LEU A 30 15.54 6.47 4.97
N GLU A 31 16.08 7.67 4.80
CA GLU A 31 17.23 8.17 5.54
C GLU A 31 16.91 8.40 7.03
N GLU A 32 15.63 8.52 7.40
CA GLU A 32 15.18 8.58 8.81
C GLU A 32 14.99 7.18 9.39
N GLN A 33 14.83 6.16 8.54
CA GLN A 33 14.75 4.75 8.94
C GLN A 33 16.13 4.11 9.12
N THR A 34 17.18 4.72 8.57
CA THR A 34 18.56 4.22 8.56
C THR A 34 19.50 5.26 9.15
N ASN A 35 20.57 4.87 9.85
CA ASN A 35 21.53 5.84 10.43
C ASN A 35 22.46 6.49 9.37
N VAL A 36 21.96 6.80 8.17
CA VAL A 36 22.75 7.28 7.03
C VAL A 36 22.65 8.80 6.94
N GLU A 37 23.80 9.49 7.03
CA GLU A 37 23.86 10.96 7.08
C GLU A 37 23.67 11.68 5.73
N ASN A 38 23.74 10.96 4.61
CA ASN A 38 23.64 11.56 3.27
C ASN A 38 22.19 11.78 2.84
N LYS A 39 21.69 12.99 3.12
CA LYS A 39 20.29 13.43 2.87
C LYS A 39 20.01 13.90 1.45
N GLY A 40 20.18 13.04 0.44
CA GLY A 40 20.09 13.44 -0.97
C GLY A 40 19.41 12.46 -1.91
N GLY A 41 19.11 11.24 -1.46
CA GLY A 41 18.83 10.09 -2.34
C GLY A 41 17.41 9.51 -2.24
N THR A 42 16.44 10.22 -1.68
CA THR A 42 15.14 9.61 -1.32
C THR A 42 14.12 9.48 -2.45
N MET A 43 14.32 10.15 -3.59
CA MET A 43 13.34 10.09 -4.68
C MET A 43 13.35 8.73 -5.37
N ARG A 44 12.28 7.96 -5.18
CA ARG A 44 12.00 6.79 -6.01
C ARG A 44 11.27 7.24 -7.27
N LEU A 45 11.90 6.96 -8.40
CA LEU A 45 11.43 7.40 -9.71
C LEU A 45 11.51 6.28 -10.74
N GLY A 46 10.47 6.17 -11.56
CA GLY A 46 10.45 5.28 -12.72
C GLY A 46 9.91 3.90 -12.40
N SER A 47 10.17 2.95 -13.31
CA SER A 47 9.65 1.58 -13.19
C SER A 47 10.51 0.78 -12.21
N GLN A 48 9.90 0.20 -11.18
CA GLN A 48 10.59 -0.63 -10.19
C GLN A 48 9.81 -1.94 -9.95
N PRO A 49 10.51 -3.05 -9.61
CA PRO A 49 9.88 -4.32 -9.33
C PRO A 49 9.18 -4.33 -7.96
N CYS A 50 8.06 -5.06 -7.88
CA CYS A 50 7.33 -5.35 -6.65
C CYS A 50 6.96 -6.83 -6.64
N ILE A 51 7.26 -7.51 -5.54
CA ILE A 51 6.97 -8.93 -5.31
C ILE A 51 5.67 -9.04 -4.53
N LEU A 52 4.67 -9.70 -5.11
CA LEU A 52 3.35 -9.91 -4.53
C LEU A 52 3.31 -11.26 -3.81
N SER A 53 2.77 -11.23 -2.60
CA SER A 53 2.55 -12.42 -1.76
C SER A 53 1.44 -13.33 -2.32
N GLU A 54 1.62 -14.63 -2.12
CA GLU A 54 0.63 -15.66 -2.46
C GLU A 54 -0.70 -15.40 -1.73
N GLY A 55 -1.81 -15.65 -2.44
CA GLY A 55 -3.17 -15.47 -1.89
C GLY A 55 -3.67 -14.02 -1.83
N SER A 56 -2.82 -13.01 -2.04
CA SER A 56 -3.23 -11.59 -2.03
C SER A 56 -4.21 -11.26 -3.17
N ARG A 57 -5.10 -10.29 -2.96
CA ARG A 57 -5.98 -9.78 -4.03
C ARG A 57 -5.16 -9.11 -5.14
N ALA A 58 -4.07 -8.44 -4.78
CA ALA A 58 -3.14 -7.87 -5.74
C ALA A 58 -2.59 -8.95 -6.67
N LEU A 59 -2.07 -10.07 -6.15
CA LEU A 59 -1.59 -11.18 -6.96
C LEU A 59 -2.69 -11.74 -7.87
N GLN A 60 -3.89 -11.96 -7.32
CA GLN A 60 -5.03 -12.45 -8.10
C GLN A 60 -5.41 -11.51 -9.24
N ALA A 61 -5.39 -10.19 -9.01
CA ALA A 61 -5.69 -9.19 -10.02
C ALA A 61 -4.61 -9.18 -11.11
N TYR A 62 -3.33 -9.13 -10.73
CA TYR A 62 -2.23 -9.05 -11.69
C TYR A 62 -1.95 -10.36 -12.43
N GLY A 63 -2.20 -11.51 -11.80
CA GLY A 63 -1.87 -12.84 -12.34
C GLY A 63 -0.36 -13.14 -12.40
N SER A 64 0.48 -12.34 -11.73
CA SER A 64 1.94 -12.48 -11.69
C SER A 64 2.47 -12.13 -10.30
N SER A 65 3.38 -12.94 -9.77
CA SER A 65 4.03 -12.72 -8.47
C SER A 65 5.08 -11.62 -8.50
N GLU A 66 5.66 -11.34 -9.67
CA GLU A 66 6.54 -10.19 -9.86
C GLU A 66 5.88 -9.23 -10.85
N ILE A 67 5.70 -7.99 -10.42
CA ILE A 67 5.18 -6.89 -11.23
C ILE A 67 6.22 -5.79 -11.29
N HIS A 68 6.09 -4.91 -12.29
CA HIS A 68 6.89 -3.69 -12.37
C HIS A 68 5.95 -2.51 -12.43
N GLU A 69 6.12 -1.50 -11.60
CA GLU A 69 5.21 -0.35 -11.54
C GLU A 69 5.95 0.98 -11.47
N ARG A 70 5.26 2.07 -11.80
CA ARG A 70 5.87 3.41 -11.84
C ARG A 70 5.76 4.12 -10.50
N HIS A 71 6.89 4.50 -9.94
CA HIS A 71 7.01 5.25 -8.69
C HIS A 71 7.38 6.71 -8.96
N ARG A 72 6.88 7.60 -8.11
CA ARG A 72 7.30 9.00 -8.04
C ARG A 72 6.99 9.57 -6.66
N HIS A 73 7.76 9.16 -5.67
CA HIS A 73 7.57 9.57 -4.27
C HIS A 73 8.90 9.53 -3.51
N ARG A 74 8.88 10.03 -2.27
CA ARG A 74 10.07 10.13 -1.39
C ARG A 74 9.89 9.50 -0.01
N TYR A 75 8.66 9.52 0.48
CA TYR A 75 8.31 9.03 1.80
C TYR A 75 7.82 7.60 1.72
N GLU A 76 8.28 6.80 2.66
CA GLU A 76 8.07 5.36 2.73
C GLU A 76 7.31 5.00 3.99
N PHE A 77 6.65 3.85 3.96
CA PHE A 77 6.18 3.22 5.19
C PHE A 77 7.36 2.90 6.09
N ASN A 78 7.24 3.24 7.37
CA ASN A 78 8.28 2.92 8.34
C ASN A 78 8.19 1.44 8.73
N SER A 79 9.14 0.63 8.23
CA SER A 79 9.16 -0.82 8.42
C SER A 79 9.22 -1.28 9.89
N GLN A 80 9.57 -0.39 10.84
CA GLN A 80 9.46 -0.70 12.28
C GLN A 80 8.01 -0.97 12.73
N TYR A 81 7.02 -0.41 12.02
CA TYR A 81 5.60 -0.61 12.31
C TYR A 81 5.00 -1.82 11.58
N ARG A 82 5.76 -2.48 10.70
CA ARG A 82 5.26 -3.56 9.82
C ARG A 82 4.53 -4.65 10.59
N GLU A 83 5.19 -5.22 11.60
CA GLU A 83 4.61 -6.27 12.42
C GLU A 83 3.36 -5.79 13.17
N GLN A 84 3.38 -4.57 13.71
CA GLN A 84 2.25 -4.02 14.46
C GLN A 84 1.00 -3.85 13.57
N PHE A 85 1.17 -3.37 12.34
CA PHE A 85 0.08 -3.27 11.36
C PHE A 85 -0.46 -4.64 10.97
N MET A 86 0.42 -5.62 10.75
CA MET A 86 0.01 -7.00 10.44
C MET A 86 -0.83 -7.60 11.56
N HIS A 87 -0.40 -7.48 12.82
CA HIS A 87 -1.14 -7.97 13.98
C HIS A 87 -2.48 -7.23 14.16
N ALA A 88 -2.58 -5.98 13.73
CA ALA A 88 -3.80 -5.19 13.78
C ALA A 88 -4.76 -5.43 12.59
N GLY A 89 -4.37 -6.25 11.60
CA GLY A 89 -5.24 -6.64 10.48
C GLY A 89 -4.97 -5.93 9.15
N MET A 90 -3.90 -5.15 9.03
CA MET A 90 -3.44 -4.60 7.75
C MET A 90 -2.13 -5.28 7.34
N THR A 91 -2.15 -6.03 6.26
CA THR A 91 -1.04 -6.88 5.83
C THR A 91 -0.30 -6.27 4.64
N PRO A 92 1.03 -6.08 4.71
CA PRO A 92 1.87 -5.86 3.54
C PRO A 92 1.82 -7.09 2.64
N VAL A 93 1.33 -6.91 1.42
CA VAL A 93 1.20 -7.98 0.43
C VAL A 93 2.08 -7.77 -0.80
N GLY A 94 2.72 -6.61 -0.92
CA GLY A 94 3.67 -6.29 -1.97
C GLY A 94 4.89 -5.60 -1.38
N THR A 95 6.09 -6.05 -1.75
CA THR A 95 7.35 -5.46 -1.28
C THR A 95 8.36 -5.26 -2.41
N SER A 96 9.38 -4.46 -2.16
CA SER A 96 10.60 -4.49 -2.98
C SER A 96 11.22 -5.90 -3.00
N PRO A 97 12.09 -6.24 -3.98
CA PRO A 97 12.66 -7.59 -4.10
C PRO A 97 13.48 -8.05 -2.90
N ASP A 98 14.12 -7.12 -2.19
CA ASP A 98 14.86 -7.37 -0.95
C ASP A 98 13.94 -7.41 0.29
N GLY A 99 12.63 -7.18 0.11
CA GLY A 99 11.61 -7.21 1.16
C GLY A 99 11.61 -6.00 2.10
N SER A 100 12.49 -5.02 1.87
CA SER A 100 12.73 -3.90 2.80
C SER A 100 11.64 -2.83 2.75
N LEU A 101 11.06 -2.59 1.57
CA LEU A 101 10.02 -1.58 1.33
C LEU A 101 8.65 -2.23 1.19
N VAL A 102 7.64 -1.58 1.75
CA VAL A 102 6.23 -1.97 1.60
C VAL A 102 5.61 -1.18 0.46
N GLU A 103 5.22 -1.88 -0.60
CA GLU A 103 4.68 -1.30 -1.84
C GLU A 103 3.16 -1.40 -1.92
N VAL A 104 2.61 -2.48 -1.34
CA VAL A 104 1.18 -2.79 -1.37
C VAL A 104 0.73 -3.30 -0.01
N VAL A 105 -0.38 -2.77 0.49
CA VAL A 105 -1.04 -3.25 1.69
C VAL A 105 -2.49 -3.64 1.40
N GLU A 106 -2.98 -4.62 2.14
CA GLU A 106 -4.38 -5.07 2.12
C GLU A 106 -4.96 -5.11 3.54
N VAL A 107 -6.29 -4.97 3.63
CA VAL A 107 -7.06 -5.35 4.82
C VAL A 107 -7.91 -6.57 4.43
N PRO A 108 -7.53 -7.80 4.86
CA PRO A 108 -8.17 -9.03 4.41
C PRO A 108 -9.68 -9.07 4.69
N ASP A 109 -10.13 -8.52 5.80
CA ASP A 109 -11.55 -8.55 6.22
C ASP A 109 -12.45 -7.57 5.47
N HIS A 110 -11.90 -6.73 4.60
CA HIS A 110 -12.66 -5.80 3.76
C HIS A 110 -12.84 -6.37 2.34
N PRO A 111 -14.04 -6.31 1.70
CA PRO A 111 -14.29 -6.93 0.39
C PRO A 111 -13.27 -6.55 -0.69
N TRP A 112 -12.84 -5.28 -0.70
CA TRP A 112 -11.73 -4.80 -1.49
C TRP A 112 -11.03 -3.64 -0.80
N TYR A 113 -9.91 -3.92 -0.14
CA TYR A 113 -9.00 -2.89 0.37
C TYR A 113 -7.61 -3.24 -0.13
N VAL A 114 -7.20 -2.60 -1.21
CA VAL A 114 -5.86 -2.70 -1.80
C VAL A 114 -5.33 -1.29 -1.94
N ALA A 115 -4.24 -0.97 -1.27
CA ALA A 115 -3.59 0.33 -1.36
C ALA A 115 -2.15 0.13 -1.84
N VAL A 116 -1.74 0.97 -2.80
CA VAL A 116 -0.45 0.87 -3.48
C VAL A 116 0.29 2.20 -3.38
N GLN A 117 1.61 2.13 -3.39
CA GLN A 117 2.46 3.32 -3.39
C GLN A 117 2.80 3.83 -4.79
N TYR A 118 2.80 2.93 -5.79
CA TYR A 118 3.04 3.26 -7.19
C TYR A 118 1.81 3.88 -7.86
N HIS A 119 1.93 4.17 -9.17
CA HIS A 119 0.92 4.83 -9.99
C HIS A 119 0.33 3.89 -11.08
N PRO A 120 -0.68 3.06 -10.74
CA PRO A 120 -1.40 2.21 -11.69
C PRO A 120 -1.93 2.93 -12.93
N GLU A 121 -2.31 4.20 -12.76
CA GLU A 121 -2.90 5.05 -13.79
C GLU A 121 -1.99 5.22 -15.00
N PHE A 122 -0.66 5.21 -14.82
CA PHE A 122 0.28 5.37 -15.93
C PHE A 122 0.42 4.12 -16.81
N LYS A 123 -0.08 2.97 -16.35
CA LYS A 123 -0.05 1.70 -17.09
C LYS A 123 -1.41 1.24 -17.60
N SER A 124 -2.48 1.92 -17.20
CA SER A 124 -3.84 1.68 -17.70
C SER A 124 -3.99 2.15 -19.16
N GLN A 125 -4.61 1.33 -20.02
CA GLN A 125 -4.89 1.67 -21.41
C GLN A 125 -6.38 1.46 -21.73
N PRO A 126 -6.96 2.17 -22.71
CA PRO A 126 -8.39 2.04 -23.03
C PRO A 126 -8.86 0.60 -23.34
N ASN A 127 -8.03 -0.18 -24.02
CA ASN A 127 -8.29 -1.58 -24.39
C ASN A 127 -7.63 -2.59 -23.43
N ARG A 128 -6.87 -2.11 -22.45
CA ARG A 128 -6.21 -2.93 -21.43
C ARG A 128 -6.16 -2.14 -20.13
N PRO A 129 -7.32 -2.03 -19.44
CA PRO A 129 -7.39 -1.33 -18.17
C PRO A 129 -6.47 -2.00 -17.15
N HIS A 130 -5.93 -1.20 -16.24
CA HIS A 130 -5.03 -1.70 -15.22
C HIS A 130 -5.72 -2.74 -14.31
N PRO A 131 -5.06 -3.87 -13.97
CA PRO A 131 -5.70 -4.96 -13.23
C PRO A 131 -6.33 -4.59 -11.90
N LEU A 132 -5.69 -3.69 -11.14
CA LEU A 132 -6.26 -3.20 -9.87
C LEU A 132 -7.56 -2.42 -10.05
N PHE A 133 -7.73 -1.71 -11.17
CA PHE A 133 -8.97 -0.97 -11.45
C PHE A 133 -10.10 -1.92 -11.85
N THR A 134 -9.80 -2.91 -12.69
CA THR A 134 -10.80 -3.95 -13.03
C THR A 134 -11.15 -4.79 -11.81
N GLY A 135 -10.18 -5.11 -10.95
CA GLY A 135 -10.41 -5.82 -9.69
C GLY A 135 -11.31 -5.04 -8.74
N PHE A 136 -11.07 -3.73 -8.56
CA PHE A 136 -11.93 -2.87 -7.76
C PHE A 136 -13.38 -2.84 -8.28
N VAL A 137 -13.57 -2.63 -9.58
CA VAL A 137 -14.91 -2.62 -10.19
C VAL A 137 -15.60 -3.97 -10.04
N GLY A 138 -14.86 -5.07 -10.25
CA GLY A 138 -15.37 -6.43 -10.03
C GLY A 138 -15.87 -6.64 -8.60
N ALA A 139 -15.04 -6.31 -7.61
CA ALA A 139 -15.42 -6.42 -6.20
C ALA A 139 -16.62 -5.52 -5.84
N ALA A 140 -16.72 -4.33 -6.43
CA ALA A 140 -17.87 -3.45 -6.23
C ALA A 140 -19.17 -4.05 -6.81
N LEU A 141 -19.10 -4.71 -7.97
CA LEU A 141 -20.22 -5.40 -8.58
C LEU A 141 -20.66 -6.63 -7.76
N GLU A 142 -19.71 -7.42 -7.26
CA GLU A 142 -19.98 -8.54 -6.36
C GLU A 142 -20.65 -8.07 -5.07
N GLN A 143 -20.09 -7.03 -4.44
CA GLN A 143 -20.65 -6.45 -3.22
C GLN A 143 -22.09 -5.93 -3.43
N ARG A 144 -22.38 -5.38 -4.60
CA ARG A 144 -23.75 -4.94 -4.95
C ARG A 144 -24.73 -6.11 -5.04
N GLN A 145 -24.28 -7.28 -5.49
CA GLN A 145 -25.13 -8.47 -5.63
C GLN A 145 -25.40 -9.15 -4.28
N THR A 146 -24.42 -9.14 -3.38
CA THR A 146 -24.53 -9.76 -2.05
C THR A 146 -25.26 -8.87 -1.04
N ARG A 147 -25.30 -7.55 -1.27
CA ARG A 147 -26.06 -6.63 -0.42
C ARG A 147 -27.56 -6.85 -0.63
N PRO A 148 -28.34 -7.12 0.43
CA PRO A 148 -29.79 -7.23 0.31
C PRO A 148 -30.33 -5.94 -0.32
N ARG A 149 -31.16 -6.07 -1.36
CA ARG A 149 -31.89 -4.94 -1.93
C ARG A 149 -32.67 -4.28 -0.78
N GLN A 150 -32.28 -3.07 -0.38
CA GLN A 150 -33.18 -2.22 0.38
C GLN A 150 -34.36 -1.93 -0.54
N LEU A 151 -35.46 -2.65 -0.31
CA LEU A 151 -36.77 -2.24 -0.79
C LEU A 151 -37.07 -0.92 -0.08
N VAL A 152 -37.02 0.18 -0.83
CA VAL A 152 -37.57 1.47 -0.41
C VAL A 152 -39.08 1.40 -0.60
#